data_AF-A0A2E7R7R9-F1
#
_entry.id   AF-A0A2E7R7R9-F1
#
_cell.length_a   1.000
_cell.length_b   1.000
_cell.length_c   1.000
_cell.angle_alpha   90.00
_cell.angle_beta   90.00
_cell.angle_gamma   90.00
#
_symmetry.space_group_name_H-M   'P 1'
#
loop_
_entity.id
_entity.type
_entity.pdbx_description
1 polymer ?
#
loop_
_entity_poly.entity_id
_entity_poly.type
_entity_poly.pdbx_seq_one_letter_code
_entity_poly.pdbx_strand_id
1 'polypeptide(L)'
;MILHKVKVYPSKINLPKKKQLAWKIAKIASDNSKLNNKSIEMVINRIIDNASVAIASLNRKPVISSREMALRHPRKNAATIFGINSK
;
A
#
# COMPACT_ATOMS: atom_id res chain seq x y z
N MET A 1 -6.62 22.10 11.53
CA MET A 1 -6.83 20.65 11.74
C MET A 1 -8.33 20.37 11.74
N ILE A 2 -8.83 19.45 10.90
CA ILE A 2 -10.25 19.09 10.88
C ILE A 2 -10.45 17.88 11.79
N LEU A 3 -11.24 18.02 12.86
CA LEU A 3 -11.54 16.90 13.76
C LEU A 3 -12.76 16.12 13.23
N HIS A 4 -12.61 14.82 13.06
CA HIS A 4 -13.71 13.93 12.68
C HIS A 4 -14.12 13.06 13.87
N LYS A 5 -15.36 13.20 14.36
CA LYS A 5 -15.92 12.28 15.36
C LYS A 5 -16.24 10.95 14.70
N VAL A 6 -15.48 9.91 15.04
CA VAL A 6 -15.67 8.54 14.56
C VAL A 6 -16.50 7.77 15.59
N LYS A 7 -17.53 7.07 15.11
CA LYS A 7 -18.34 6.15 15.92
C LYS A 7 -18.87 5.03 15.05
N VAL A 8 -19.23 3.93 15.69
CA VAL A 8 -19.98 2.84 15.04
C VAL A 8 -21.43 3.28 14.77
N TYR A 9 -22.02 2.75 13.71
CA TYR A 9 -23.43 2.95 13.37
C TYR A 9 -24.11 1.58 13.25
N PRO A 10 -25.25 1.35 13.95
CA PRO A 10 -26.08 0.18 13.71
C PRO A 10 -26.55 0.10 12.26
N SER A 11 -26.63 -1.10 11.69
CA SER A 11 -27.03 -1.32 10.28
C SER A 11 -28.42 -0.77 9.94
N LYS A 12 -29.34 -0.73 10.92
CA LYS A 12 -30.68 -0.14 10.77
C LYS A 12 -30.68 1.37 10.53
N ILE A 13 -29.56 2.06 10.80
CA ILE A 13 -29.44 3.51 10.60
C ILE A 13 -28.68 3.76 9.30
N ASN A 14 -29.35 4.38 8.33
CA ASN A 14 -28.69 4.78 7.10
C ASN A 14 -27.68 5.91 7.37
N LEU A 15 -26.39 5.62 7.17
CA LEU A 15 -25.31 6.60 7.22
C LEU A 15 -24.94 7.02 5.80
N PRO A 16 -25.19 8.29 5.41
CA PRO A 16 -24.80 8.78 4.09
C PRO A 16 -23.32 8.50 3.79
N LYS A 17 -22.99 8.01 2.58
CA LYS A 17 -21.63 7.64 2.17
C LYS A 17 -20.59 8.72 2.52
N LYS A 18 -20.90 9.99 2.23
CA LYS A 18 -20.01 11.14 2.51
C LYS A 18 -19.64 11.31 3.99
N LYS A 19 -20.46 10.79 4.91
CA LYS A 19 -20.21 10.83 6.36
C LYS A 19 -19.41 9.64 6.88
N GLN A 20 -19.24 8.58 6.07
CA GLN A 20 -18.45 7.41 6.44
C GLN A 20 -16.97 7.75 6.47
N LEU A 21 -16.22 7.17 7.43
CA LEU A 21 -14.77 7.36 7.52
C LEU A 21 -14.07 6.89 6.25
N ALA A 22 -14.49 5.74 5.70
CA ALA A 22 -13.93 5.20 4.47
C ALA A 22 -14.03 6.17 3.29
N TRP A 23 -15.17 6.87 3.15
CA TRP A 23 -15.34 7.90 2.12
C TRP A 23 -14.37 9.07 2.31
N LYS A 24 -14.17 9.51 3.56
CA LYS A 24 -13.25 10.62 3.87
C LYS A 24 -11.80 10.24 3.58
N ILE A 25 -11.39 9.01 3.91
CA ILE A 25 -10.06 8.49 3.57
C ILE A 25 -9.91 8.40 2.05
N ALA A 26 -10.88 7.83 1.35
CA ALA A 26 -10.86 7.73 -0.11
C ALA A 26 -10.76 9.11 -0.77
N LYS A 27 -11.50 10.11 -0.26
CA LYS A 27 -11.43 11.48 -0.75
C LYS A 27 -10.01 12.06 -0.62
N ILE A 28 -9.34 11.84 0.51
CA ILE A 28 -7.96 12.29 0.72
C ILE A 28 -6.99 11.52 -0.19
N ALA A 29 -7.17 10.20 -0.34
CA ALA A 29 -6.32 9.38 -1.19
C ALA A 29 -6.41 9.76 -2.68
N SER A 30 -7.56 10.29 -3.13
CA SER A 30 -7.76 10.79 -4.49
C SER A 30 -7.45 12.28 -4.66
N ASP A 31 -7.08 12.97 -3.59
CA ASP A 31 -6.83 14.41 -3.63
C ASP A 31 -5.51 14.71 -4.37
N ASN A 32 -5.53 15.71 -5.27
CA ASN A 32 -4.37 16.11 -6.07
C ASN A 32 -3.69 17.37 -5.53
N SER A 33 -3.65 17.52 -4.20
CA SER A 33 -2.94 18.63 -3.56
C SER A 33 -1.44 18.55 -3.79
N LYS A 34 -0.77 19.70 -3.70
CA LYS A 34 0.68 19.77 -3.83
C LYS A 34 1.34 18.94 -2.73
N LEU A 35 2.28 18.09 -3.14
CA LEU A 35 3.02 17.23 -2.22
C LEU A 35 3.95 18.06 -1.32
N ASN A 36 4.10 17.60 -0.08
CA ASN A 36 5.05 18.19 0.86
C ASN A 36 6.48 17.68 0.58
N ASN A 37 7.44 18.59 0.38
CA ASN A 37 8.82 18.23 0.02
C ASN A 37 9.50 17.34 1.07
N LYS A 38 9.29 17.60 2.37
CA LYS A 38 9.85 16.74 3.45
C LYS A 38 9.24 15.34 3.43
N SER A 39 7.94 15.23 3.12
CA SER A 39 7.29 13.92 2.95
C SER A 39 7.81 13.17 1.74
N ILE A 40 8.05 13.85 0.61
CA ILE A 40 8.65 13.23 -0.58
C ILE A 40 10.03 12.65 -0.25
N GLU A 41 10.90 13.44 0.38
CA GLU A 41 12.24 13.01 0.79
C GLU A 41 12.18 11.75 1.68
N MET A 42 11.28 11.74 2.67
CA MET A 42 11.10 10.59 3.55
C MET A 42 10.53 9.35 2.84
N VAL A 43 9.64 9.52 1.85
CA VAL A 43 9.12 8.41 1.05
C VAL A 43 10.21 7.81 0.18
N ILE A 44 11.09 8.63 -0.41
CA ILE A 44 12.26 8.16 -1.17
C ILE A 44 13.13 7.27 -0.27
N ASN A 45 13.48 7.76 0.92
CA ASN A 45 14.25 6.99 1.90
C ASN A 45 13.55 5.67 2.26
N ARG A 46 12.22 5.67 2.41
CA ARG A 46 11.45 4.46 2.72
C ARG A 46 11.47 3.44 1.59
N ILE A 47 11.41 3.88 0.33
CA ILE A 47 11.50 2.99 -0.83
C ILE A 47 12.87 2.31 -0.87
N ILE A 48 13.94 3.09 -0.66
CA ILE A 48 15.32 2.58 -0.65
C ILE A 48 15.52 1.57 0.49
N ASP A 49 15.08 1.91 1.70
CA ASP A 49 15.20 1.05 2.88
C ASP A 49 14.43 -0.28 2.71
N ASN A 50 13.16 -0.21 2.29
CA ASN A 50 12.36 -1.41 2.04
C ASN A 50 12.94 -2.29 0.93
N ALA A 51 13.48 -1.69 -0.14
CA ALA A 51 14.13 -2.43 -1.21
C ALA A 51 15.40 -3.12 -0.71
N SER A 52 16.22 -2.43 0.09
CA SER A 52 17.42 -3.00 0.71
C SER A 52 17.08 -4.21 1.57
N VAL A 53 16.07 -4.08 2.46
CA VAL A 53 15.61 -5.19 3.32
C VAL A 53 15.05 -6.36 2.50
N ALA A 54 14.31 -6.08 1.42
CA ALA A 54 13.79 -7.11 0.52
C ALA A 54 14.91 -7.92 -0.13
N ILE A 55 15.96 -7.27 -0.63
CA ILE A 55 17.13 -7.92 -1.22
C ILE A 55 17.93 -8.70 -0.17
N ALA A 56 18.20 -8.10 0.99
CA ALA A 56 18.89 -8.78 2.09
C ALA A 56 18.14 -10.04 2.58
N SER A 57 16.81 -10.03 2.46
CA SER A 57 15.95 -11.14 2.89
C SER A 57 15.67 -12.17 1.79
N LEU A 58 16.21 -12.00 0.58
CA LEU A 58 15.85 -12.78 -0.62
C LEU A 58 15.95 -14.30 -0.44
N ASN A 59 16.89 -14.75 0.40
CA ASN A 59 17.18 -16.16 0.64
C ASN A 59 16.60 -16.69 1.98
N ARG A 60 15.77 -15.91 2.67
CA ARG A 60 15.08 -16.39 3.87
C ARG A 60 13.98 -17.38 3.48
N LYS A 61 13.85 -18.49 4.21
CA LYS A 61 12.89 -19.57 3.91
C LYS A 61 11.47 -19.08 3.57
N PRO A 62 10.82 -18.18 4.34
CA PRO A 62 9.48 -17.71 4.00
C PRO A 62 9.40 -16.94 2.67
N VAL A 63 10.46 -16.19 2.34
CA VAL A 63 10.58 -15.41 1.09
C VAL A 63 10.75 -16.34 -0.09
N ILE A 64 11.60 -17.37 0.04
CA ILE A 64 11.76 -18.41 -0.98
C ILE A 64 10.41 -19.09 -1.26
N SER A 65 9.71 -19.58 -0.24
CA SER A 65 8.40 -20.24 -0.42
C SER A 65 7.40 -19.33 -1.12
N SER A 66 7.34 -18.05 -0.72
CA SER A 66 6.43 -17.07 -1.32
C SER A 66 6.74 -16.79 -2.79
N ARG A 67 8.03 -16.70 -3.12
CA ARG A 67 8.51 -16.54 -4.50
C ARG A 67 8.13 -17.74 -5.37
N GLU A 68 8.40 -18.96 -4.92
CA GLU A 68 8.07 -20.16 -5.69
C GLU A 68 6.56 -20.28 -5.95
N MET A 69 5.73 -19.93 -4.97
CA MET A 69 4.28 -19.85 -5.17
C MET A 69 3.90 -18.82 -6.23
N ALA A 70 4.48 -17.61 -6.18
CA ALA A 70 4.19 -16.57 -7.17
C ALA A 70 4.64 -16.98 -8.59
N LEU A 71 5.81 -17.60 -8.73
CA LEU A 71 6.34 -18.08 -10.00
C LEU A 71 5.51 -19.21 -10.62
N ARG A 72 4.72 -19.93 -9.83
CA ARG A 72 3.80 -20.96 -10.33
C ARG A 72 2.54 -20.39 -10.99
N HIS A 73 2.28 -19.10 -10.83
CA HIS A 73 1.09 -18.43 -11.38
C HIS A 73 1.45 -17.22 -12.25
N PRO A 74 2.17 -17.40 -13.37
CA PRO A 74 2.53 -16.29 -14.24
C PRO A 74 1.28 -15.66 -14.87
N ARG A 75 1.29 -14.32 -14.99
CA ARG A 75 0.23 -13.55 -15.67
C ARG A 75 0.86 -12.57 -16.66
N LYS A 76 0.19 -12.32 -17.78
CA LYS A 76 0.57 -11.27 -18.72
C LYS A 76 0.44 -9.90 -18.03
N ASN A 77 1.45 -9.03 -18.19
CA ASN A 77 1.50 -7.69 -17.56
C ASN A 77 1.42 -7.72 -16.02
N ALA A 78 2.01 -8.74 -15.39
CA ALA A 78 2.07 -8.84 -13.93
C ALA A 78 3.13 -7.91 -13.32
N ALA A 79 3.03 -7.73 -12.00
CA ALA A 79 4.08 -7.08 -11.22
C ALA A 79 5.36 -7.93 -11.19
N THR A 80 6.52 -7.27 -11.14
CA THR A 80 7.83 -7.90 -11.01
C THR A 80 8.12 -8.30 -9.57
N ILE A 81 9.02 -9.26 -9.38
CA ILE A 81 9.49 -9.71 -8.06
C ILE A 81 10.96 -9.33 -7.88
N PHE A 82 11.31 -8.73 -6.75
CA PHE A 82 12.70 -8.39 -6.43
C PHE A 82 13.64 -9.59 -6.55
N GLY A 83 14.81 -9.37 -7.15
CA GLY A 83 15.85 -10.40 -7.32
C GLY A 83 15.55 -11.44 -8.40
N ILE A 84 14.45 -11.29 -9.16
CA ILE A 84 14.08 -12.20 -10.25
C ILE A 84 14.03 -11.44 -11.57
N ASN A 85 14.63 -12.03 -12.60
CA ASN A 85 14.61 -11.44 -13.92
C ASN A 85 13.21 -11.55 -14.54
N SER A 86 12.64 -10.40 -14.91
CA SER A 86 11.45 -10.30 -15.74
C SER A 86 11.83 -10.61 -17.18
N LYS A 87 11.86 -11.90 -17.53
CA LYS A 87 11.84 -12.32 -18.93
C LYS A 87 10.49 -11.98 -19.56
#